data_AF-A0A943TFR0-F1
#
_entry.id   AF-A0A943TFR0-F1
#
_cell.length_a   1.000
_cell.length_b   1.000
_cell.length_c   1.000
_cell.angle_alpha   90.00
_cell.angle_beta   90.00
_cell.angle_gamma   90.00
#
_symmetry.space_group_name_H-M   'P 1'
#
loop_
_entity.id
_entity.type
_entity.pdbx_description
1 polymer ?
#
loop_
_entity_poly.entity_id
_entity_poly.type
_entity_poly.pdbx_seq_one_letter_code
_entity_poly.pdbx_strand_id
1 'polypeptide(L)'
;MKNSELKEYVNSFPDDAPVSIICANPRKRKLYKLEDVMWVTDQGLPVILIDIGKESDMDADMVKACEECEKDAANQAWTTVEEELPPPDKYLLLSLENYPIPMVGRYIVNGDEDGTFMIGSSQESFLQNDLYVNAWMELPVPYDTGNDLERYRAAITKDFMKNARR
;
A
#
# COMPACT_ATOMS: atom_id res chain seq x y z
N MET A 1 3.41 -7.79 5.29
CA MET A 1 3.61 -7.91 6.74
C MET A 1 5.02 -8.40 7.02
N LYS A 2 5.80 -7.68 7.82
CA LYS A 2 7.14 -8.10 8.27
C LYS A 2 7.02 -9.04 9.48
N ASN A 3 8.06 -9.82 9.75
CA ASN A 3 8.11 -10.72 10.91
C ASN A 3 7.95 -9.96 12.25
N SER A 4 8.45 -8.73 12.33
CA SER A 4 8.28 -7.88 13.53
C SER A 4 6.82 -7.51 13.80
N GLU A 5 6.09 -7.10 12.76
CA GLU A 5 4.66 -6.73 12.84
C GLU A 5 3.81 -7.95 13.21
N LEU A 6 4.10 -9.10 12.60
CA LEU A 6 3.40 -10.35 12.91
C LEU A 6 3.62 -10.77 14.37
N LYS A 7 4.84 -10.64 14.89
CA LYS A 7 5.15 -10.93 16.30
C LYS A 7 4.38 -10.03 17.26
N GLU A 8 4.32 -8.73 16.97
CA GLU A 8 3.58 -7.79 17.81
C GLU A 8 2.09 -8.13 17.87
N TYR A 9 1.49 -8.45 16.71
CA TYR A 9 0.10 -8.89 16.65
C TYR A 9 -0.16 -10.20 17.39
N VAL A 10 0.65 -11.24 17.14
CA VAL A 10 0.49 -12.55 17.80
C VAL A 10 0.67 -12.44 19.31
N ASN A 11 1.62 -11.61 19.79
CA ASN A 11 1.85 -11.38 21.22
C ASN A 11 0.72 -10.60 21.91
N SER A 12 -0.25 -10.06 21.17
CA SER A 12 -1.45 -9.43 21.75
C SER A 12 -2.48 -10.45 22.27
N PHE A 13 -2.36 -11.72 21.87
CA PHE A 13 -3.21 -12.82 22.31
C PHE A 13 -2.56 -13.59 23.47
N PRO A 14 -3.35 -14.29 24.32
CA PRO A 14 -2.82 -15.19 25.33
C PRO A 14 -1.91 -16.27 24.75
N ASP A 15 -0.88 -16.68 25.49
CA ASP A 15 0.08 -17.72 25.06
C ASP A 15 -0.59 -19.07 24.75
N ASP A 16 -1.73 -19.36 25.38
CA ASP A 16 -2.53 -20.58 25.20
C ASP A 16 -3.67 -20.43 24.18
N ALA A 17 -3.75 -19.29 23.50
CA ALA A 17 -4.77 -19.06 22.47
C ALA A 17 -4.57 -20.03 21.28
N PRO A 18 -5.64 -20.67 20.79
CA PRO A 18 -5.54 -21.56 19.65
C PRO A 18 -5.24 -20.77 18.37
N VAL A 19 -4.32 -21.29 17.55
CA VAL A 19 -4.06 -20.75 16.21
C VAL A 19 -5.03 -21.39 15.21
N SER A 20 -5.83 -20.56 14.55
CA SER A 20 -6.70 -20.99 13.45
C SER A 20 -6.02 -20.71 12.11
N ILE A 21 -6.06 -21.69 11.21
CA ILE A 21 -5.59 -21.55 9.83
C ILE A 21 -6.80 -21.69 8.91
N ILE A 22 -6.88 -20.84 7.89
CA ILE A 22 -7.90 -20.92 6.85
C ILE A 22 -7.19 -20.94 5.50
N CYS A 23 -7.43 -21.99 4.71
CA CYS A 23 -7.00 -22.04 3.32
C CYS A 23 -8.14 -21.57 2.42
N ALA A 24 -7.93 -20.47 1.72
CA ALA A 24 -8.95 -19.83 0.90
C ALA A 24 -8.37 -19.32 -0.41
N ASN A 25 -9.21 -19.29 -1.45
CA ASN A 25 -8.98 -18.52 -2.67
C ASN A 25 -10.08 -17.45 -2.78
N PRO A 26 -9.84 -16.24 -2.25
CA PRO A 26 -10.80 -15.14 -2.26
C PRO A 26 -11.33 -14.84 -3.65
N ARG A 27 -10.47 -14.80 -4.68
CA ARG A 27 -10.86 -14.49 -6.07
C ARG A 27 -11.83 -15.50 -6.68
N LYS A 28 -11.74 -16.78 -6.28
CA LYS A 28 -12.66 -17.83 -6.73
C LYS A 28 -13.84 -18.05 -5.78
N ARG A 29 -13.89 -17.31 -4.66
CA ARG A 29 -14.85 -17.49 -3.57
C ARG A 29 -14.87 -18.94 -3.03
N LYS A 30 -13.68 -19.55 -2.93
CA LYS A 30 -13.52 -20.95 -2.47
C LYS A 30 -12.75 -21.04 -1.16
N LEU A 31 -13.19 -21.96 -0.30
CA LEU A 31 -12.45 -22.47 0.84
C LEU A 31 -11.91 -23.85 0.51
N TYR A 32 -10.84 -24.23 1.18
CA TYR A 32 -10.30 -25.58 1.12
C TYR A 32 -10.28 -26.18 2.52
N LYS A 33 -10.80 -27.40 2.64
CA LYS A 33 -10.77 -28.15 3.89
C LYS A 33 -9.32 -28.42 4.28
N LEU A 34 -8.98 -28.18 5.54
CA LEU A 34 -7.72 -28.63 6.12
C LEU A 34 -7.87 -30.09 6.53
N GLU A 35 -7.09 -30.98 5.93
CA GLU A 35 -7.04 -32.38 6.34
C GLU A 35 -6.02 -32.59 7.45
N ASP A 36 -4.88 -31.89 7.37
CA ASP A 36 -3.83 -31.93 8.39
C ASP A 36 -3.02 -30.63 8.42
N VAL A 37 -2.49 -30.29 9.60
CA VAL A 37 -1.61 -29.14 9.83
C VAL A 37 -0.46 -29.58 10.72
N MET A 38 0.76 -29.59 10.19
CA MET A 38 1.97 -29.94 10.92
C MET A 38 2.86 -28.72 11.14
N TRP A 39 3.34 -28.58 12.37
CA TRP A 39 4.25 -27.52 12.80
C TRP A 39 5.66 -28.08 12.95
N VAL A 40 6.59 -27.64 12.13
CA VAL A 40 8.00 -28.06 12.17
C VAL A 40 8.82 -26.90 12.71
N THR A 41 9.34 -27.05 13.93
CA THR A 41 10.04 -25.97 14.67
C THR A 41 11.52 -26.25 14.89
N ASP A 42 12.00 -27.44 14.54
CA ASP A 42 13.35 -27.95 14.82
C ASP A 42 14.33 -27.78 13.63
N GLN A 43 13.86 -27.32 12.47
CA GLN A 43 14.68 -27.15 11.25
C GLN A 43 15.37 -25.78 11.14
N GLY A 44 15.47 -25.02 12.23
CA GLY A 44 16.08 -23.69 12.27
C GLY A 44 15.22 -22.56 11.68
N LEU A 45 14.14 -22.92 10.98
CA LEU A 45 13.06 -22.02 10.56
C LEU A 45 11.72 -22.68 10.87
N PRO A 46 10.71 -21.93 11.37
CA PRO A 46 9.37 -22.47 11.56
C PRO A 46 8.72 -22.73 10.21
N VAL A 47 8.35 -23.99 9.94
CA VAL A 47 7.63 -24.40 8.73
C VAL A 47 6.25 -24.92 9.13
N ILE A 48 5.23 -24.42 8.45
CA ILE A 48 3.85 -24.91 8.57
C ILE A 48 3.56 -25.72 7.31
N LEU A 49 3.32 -27.02 7.48
CA LEU A 49 2.89 -27.91 6.40
C LEU A 49 1.39 -28.09 6.51
N ILE A 50 0.69 -27.87 5.40
CA ILE A 50 -0.78 -27.92 5.36
C ILE A 50 -1.19 -28.94 4.30
N ASP A 51 -1.93 -29.98 4.71
CA ASP A 51 -2.59 -30.88 3.79
C ASP A 51 -3.98 -30.32 3.43
N ILE A 52 -4.18 -30.10 2.13
CA ILE A 52 -5.34 -29.39 1.59
C ILE A 52 -6.28 -30.41 0.93
N GLY A 53 -7.48 -30.51 1.48
CA GLY A 53 -8.55 -31.37 1.01
C GLY A 53 -9.46 -30.69 -0.03
N LYS A 54 -10.72 -31.14 -0.02
CA LYS A 54 -11.74 -30.70 -1.00
C LYS A 54 -12.04 -29.20 -0.88
N GLU A 55 -12.36 -28.61 -2.03
CA GLU A 55 -12.89 -27.25 -2.09
C GLU A 55 -14.38 -27.18 -1.72
N SER A 56 -14.79 -26.06 -1.13
CA SER A 56 -16.18 -25.70 -0.87
C SER A 56 -16.39 -24.20 -1.16
N ASP A 57 -17.64 -23.79 -1.33
CA ASP A 57 -17.98 -22.38 -1.47
C ASP A 57 -17.77 -21.62 -0.15
N MET A 58 -17.40 -20.35 -0.25
CA MET A 58 -17.44 -19.40 0.86
C MET A 58 -18.90 -19.11 1.24
N ASP A 59 -19.14 -18.81 2.52
CA ASP A 59 -20.44 -18.31 2.97
C ASP A 59 -20.66 -16.83 2.54
N ALA A 60 -21.88 -16.34 2.74
CA ALA A 60 -22.28 -15.01 2.31
C ALA A 60 -21.45 -13.88 2.97
N ASP A 61 -21.06 -14.06 4.24
CA ASP A 61 -20.30 -13.04 4.97
C ASP A 61 -18.85 -12.99 4.46
N MET A 62 -18.24 -14.14 4.20
CA MET A 62 -16.91 -14.23 3.59
C MET A 62 -16.88 -13.69 2.16
N VAL A 63 -17.93 -13.97 1.37
CA VAL A 63 -18.07 -13.40 0.01
C VAL A 63 -18.16 -11.88 0.09
N LYS A 64 -18.98 -11.35 1.00
CA LYS A 64 -19.12 -9.91 1.21
C LYS A 64 -17.79 -9.26 1.62
N ALA A 65 -17.05 -9.87 2.55
CA ALA A 65 -15.73 -9.38 2.95
C ALA A 65 -14.73 -9.36 1.77
N CYS A 66 -14.78 -10.38 0.90
CA CYS A 66 -13.96 -10.39 -0.33
C CYS A 66 -14.36 -9.25 -1.28
N GLU A 67 -15.66 -9.01 -1.48
CA GLU A 67 -16.16 -7.94 -2.33
C GLU A 67 -15.82 -6.54 -1.78
N GLU A 68 -15.88 -6.35 -0.46
CA GLU A 68 -15.45 -5.12 0.19
C GLU A 68 -13.95 -4.88 -0.01
N CYS A 69 -13.10 -5.90 0.18
CA CYS A 69 -11.67 -5.79 -0.10
C CYS A 69 -11.38 -5.48 -1.58
N GLU A 70 -12.15 -6.06 -2.51
CA GLU A 70 -12.03 -5.77 -3.95
C GLU A 70 -12.49 -4.34 -4.28
N LYS A 71 -13.55 -3.85 -3.64
CA LYS A 71 -14.01 -2.46 -3.76
C LYS A 71 -13.00 -1.49 -3.17
N ASP A 72 -12.38 -1.79 -2.03
CA ASP A 72 -11.34 -0.92 -1.45
C ASP A 72 -10.11 -0.85 -2.37
N ALA A 73 -9.72 -1.97 -2.98
CA ALA A 73 -8.68 -1.98 -4.00
C ALA A 73 -9.10 -1.23 -5.27
N ALA A 74 -10.38 -1.29 -5.65
CA ALA A 74 -10.93 -0.54 -6.79
C ALA A 74 -11.17 0.94 -6.47
N ASN A 75 -11.38 1.32 -5.21
CA ASN A 75 -11.47 2.71 -4.76
C ASN A 75 -10.08 3.38 -4.69
N GLN A 76 -9.01 2.61 -4.87
CA GLN A 76 -7.67 3.10 -5.21
C GLN A 76 -7.46 3.21 -6.75
N ALA A 77 -8.54 3.17 -7.54
CA ALA A 77 -8.45 3.35 -8.99
C ALA A 77 -8.11 4.79 -9.37
N TRP A 78 -7.65 4.92 -10.61
CA TRP A 78 -7.42 6.19 -11.27
C TRP A 78 -8.73 6.92 -11.55
N THR A 79 -8.83 8.18 -11.13
CA THR A 79 -9.89 9.12 -11.52
C THR A 79 -9.37 9.98 -12.66
N THR A 80 -10.10 10.08 -13.77
CA THR A 80 -9.66 10.93 -14.88
C THR A 80 -9.87 12.41 -14.56
N VAL A 81 -9.02 13.29 -15.07
CA VAL A 81 -9.18 14.74 -14.86
C VAL A 81 -10.44 15.30 -15.52
N GLU A 82 -10.99 14.57 -16.50
CA GLU A 82 -12.25 14.88 -17.18
C GLU A 82 -13.48 14.57 -16.30
N GLU A 83 -13.40 13.50 -15.49
CA GLU A 83 -14.44 13.13 -14.53
C GLU A 83 -14.43 14.07 -13.32
N GLU A 84 -13.27 14.24 -12.70
CA GLU A 84 -13.13 15.05 -11.49
C GLU A 84 -11.69 15.57 -11.34
N LEU A 85 -11.56 16.84 -10.98
CA LEU A 85 -10.27 17.42 -10.64
C LEU A 85 -9.82 16.97 -9.24
N PRO A 86 -8.52 16.71 -9.05
CA PRO A 86 -8.01 16.23 -7.79
C PRO A 86 -8.17 17.24 -6.64
N PRO A 87 -8.15 16.76 -5.38
CA PRO A 87 -8.14 17.64 -4.22
C PRO A 87 -6.88 18.54 -4.23
N PRO A 88 -7.03 19.85 -3.96
CA PRO A 88 -5.91 20.77 -3.99
C PRO A 88 -4.93 20.54 -2.83
N ASP A 89 -3.66 20.83 -3.07
CA ASP A 89 -2.52 20.76 -2.14
C ASP A 89 -2.30 19.38 -1.48
N LYS A 90 -2.81 18.31 -2.09
CA LYS A 90 -2.51 16.92 -1.71
C LYS A 90 -1.49 16.31 -2.66
N TYR A 91 -0.55 15.52 -2.11
CA TYR A 91 0.35 14.70 -2.93
C TYR A 91 -0.40 13.49 -3.49
N LEU A 92 -0.32 13.35 -4.80
CA LEU A 92 -1.05 12.37 -5.59
C LEU A 92 -0.09 11.63 -6.51
N LEU A 93 -0.48 10.42 -6.92
CA LEU A 93 0.11 9.79 -8.08
C LEU A 93 -0.66 10.25 -9.31
N LEU A 94 0.04 10.73 -10.32
CA LEU A 94 -0.52 11.30 -11.54
C LEU A 94 -0.12 10.44 -12.74
N SER A 95 -1.11 10.07 -13.54
CA SER A 95 -0.92 9.44 -14.85
C SER A 95 -0.77 10.53 -15.89
N LEU A 96 0.07 10.26 -16.89
CA LEU A 96 0.39 11.19 -17.96
C LEU A 96 -0.05 10.61 -19.30
N GLU A 97 -0.73 11.41 -20.12
CA GLU A 97 -1.19 10.98 -21.44
C GLU A 97 -0.03 10.69 -22.39
N ASN A 98 1.02 11.50 -22.29
CA ASN A 98 2.17 11.49 -23.19
C ASN A 98 3.44 10.88 -22.58
N TYR A 99 3.35 10.30 -21.38
CA TYR A 99 4.49 9.66 -20.71
C TYR A 99 4.06 8.37 -19.97
N PRO A 100 4.75 7.23 -20.19
CA PRO A 100 4.25 5.93 -19.76
C PRO A 100 4.41 5.63 -18.26
N ILE A 101 5.10 6.48 -17.50
CA ILE A 101 5.37 6.25 -16.07
C ILE A 101 4.62 7.30 -15.26
N PRO A 102 3.78 6.90 -14.29
CA PRO A 102 3.11 7.85 -13.42
C PRO A 102 4.11 8.58 -12.52
N MET A 103 3.80 9.83 -12.18
CA MET A 103 4.66 10.71 -11.39
C MET A 103 3.94 11.23 -10.15
N VAL A 104 4.69 11.50 -9.10
CA VAL A 104 4.13 12.16 -7.91
C VAL A 104 3.99 13.65 -8.18
N GLY A 105 2.83 14.22 -7.89
CA GLY A 105 2.56 15.64 -8.08
C GLY A 105 1.49 16.17 -7.15
N ARG A 106 1.15 17.45 -7.33
CA ARG A 106 0.09 18.15 -6.60
C ARG A 106 -0.71 19.03 -7.53
N TYR A 107 -2.00 19.16 -7.28
CA TYR A 107 -2.85 20.14 -7.94
C TYR A 107 -2.96 21.37 -7.02
N ILE A 108 -2.64 22.56 -7.52
CA ILE A 108 -2.69 23.80 -6.76
C ILE A 108 -3.70 24.73 -7.42
N VAL A 109 -4.65 25.25 -6.63
CA VAL A 109 -5.62 26.25 -7.08
C VAL A 109 -5.13 27.62 -6.64
N ASN A 110 -4.91 28.53 -7.60
CA ASN A 110 -4.50 29.90 -7.34
C ASN A 110 -5.74 30.81 -7.29
N GLY A 111 -6.40 30.92 -6.13
CA GLY A 111 -7.55 31.82 -5.97
C GLY A 111 -8.76 31.39 -6.82
N ASP A 112 -9.28 32.30 -7.65
CA ASP A 112 -10.47 32.09 -8.51
C ASP A 112 -10.12 31.50 -9.90
N GLU A 113 -8.86 31.12 -10.14
CA GLU A 113 -8.38 30.58 -11.42
C GLU A 113 -8.37 29.05 -11.48
N ASP A 114 -8.24 28.54 -12.71
CA ASP A 114 -7.97 27.14 -13.02
C ASP A 114 -6.67 26.67 -12.34
N GLY A 115 -6.73 25.52 -11.68
CA GLY A 115 -5.58 25.02 -10.93
C GLY A 115 -4.49 24.46 -11.85
N THR A 116 -3.28 24.41 -11.32
CA THR A 116 -2.09 23.93 -12.03
C THR A 116 -1.53 22.68 -11.36
N PHE A 117 -1.13 21.69 -12.18
CA PHE A 117 -0.39 20.52 -11.72
C PHE A 117 1.10 20.83 -11.57
N MET A 118 1.65 20.53 -10.39
CA MET A 118 3.04 20.77 -10.00
C MET A 118 3.77 19.45 -9.73
N ILE A 119 5.04 19.36 -10.14
CA ILE A 119 5.86 18.14 -10.01
C ILE A 119 6.35 17.98 -8.57
N GLY A 120 5.96 16.89 -7.90
CA GLY A 120 6.33 16.60 -6.52
C GLY A 120 6.20 17.80 -5.57
N SER A 121 7.30 18.13 -4.89
CA SER A 121 7.42 19.29 -4.00
C SER A 121 8.07 20.51 -4.66
N SER A 122 8.29 20.48 -5.98
CA SER A 122 8.93 21.57 -6.72
C SER A 122 7.96 22.73 -6.97
N GLN A 123 8.48 23.81 -7.54
CA GLN A 123 7.70 24.92 -8.09
C GLN A 123 7.56 24.79 -9.62
N GLU A 124 7.82 23.61 -10.19
CA GLU A 124 7.74 23.34 -11.62
C GLU A 124 6.37 22.76 -11.98
N SER A 125 5.78 23.26 -13.06
CA SER A 125 4.52 22.76 -13.59
C SER A 125 4.74 21.58 -14.54
N PHE A 126 3.83 20.60 -14.53
CA PHE A 126 3.80 19.53 -15.53
C PHE A 126 3.63 20.11 -16.95
N LEU A 127 2.73 21.08 -17.11
CA LEU A 127 2.44 21.69 -18.41
C LEU A 127 3.66 22.44 -18.98
N GLN A 128 4.43 23.12 -18.14
CA GLN A 128 5.67 23.81 -18.57
C GLN A 128 6.77 22.84 -19.03
N ASN A 129 6.68 21.57 -18.64
CA ASN A 129 7.59 20.50 -19.05
C ASN A 129 6.99 19.63 -20.16
N ASP A 130 5.95 20.11 -20.86
CA ASP A 130 5.22 19.38 -21.89
C ASP A 130 4.71 18.01 -21.40
N LEU A 131 4.26 17.91 -20.15
CA LEU A 131 3.65 16.71 -19.57
C LEU A 131 2.16 16.96 -19.30
N TYR A 132 1.30 16.09 -19.82
CA TYR A 132 -0.15 16.25 -19.73
C TYR A 132 -0.74 15.22 -18.77
N VAL A 133 -1.33 15.69 -17.68
CA VAL A 133 -1.98 14.83 -16.67
C VAL A 133 -3.34 14.41 -17.18
N ASN A 134 -3.60 13.10 -17.26
CA ASN A 134 -4.90 12.56 -17.70
C ASN A 134 -5.71 11.90 -16.57
N ALA A 135 -5.04 11.40 -15.53
CA ALA A 135 -5.70 10.80 -14.38
C ALA A 135 -4.88 10.95 -13.11
N TRP A 136 -5.53 10.80 -11.95
CA TRP A 136 -4.91 10.90 -10.64
C TRP A 136 -5.43 9.80 -9.71
N MET A 137 -4.62 9.47 -8.70
CA MET A 137 -5.04 8.65 -7.57
C MET A 137 -4.36 9.15 -6.29
N GLU A 138 -5.00 8.94 -5.15
CA GLU A 138 -4.36 9.24 -3.87
C GLU A 138 -3.11 8.39 -3.68
N LEU A 139 -2.06 8.98 -3.09
CA LEU A 139 -0.91 8.19 -2.68
C LEU A 139 -1.33 7.16 -1.62
N PRO A 140 -0.78 5.93 -1.67
CA PRO A 140 -0.93 4.98 -0.58
C PRO A 140 -0.51 5.63 0.74
N VAL A 141 -1.17 5.25 1.83
CA VAL A 141 -0.74 5.66 3.17
C VAL A 141 0.75 5.35 3.31
N PRO A 142 1.58 6.32 3.73
CA PRO A 142 3.00 6.09 3.94
C PRO A 142 3.21 4.84 4.79
N TYR A 143 4.17 4.00 4.42
CA TYR A 143 4.58 2.92 5.30
C TYR A 143 5.03 3.55 6.62
N ASP A 144 4.37 3.21 7.73
CA ASP A 144 4.77 3.70 9.05
C ASP A 144 6.18 3.19 9.32
N THR A 145 7.15 4.10 9.21
CA THR A 145 8.55 3.78 9.50
C THR A 145 8.84 3.94 10.98
N GLY A 146 7.84 4.25 11.82
CA GLY A 146 8.09 4.76 13.15
C GLY A 146 9.08 5.92 13.09
N ASN A 147 9.75 6.23 14.19
CA ASN A 147 10.78 7.26 14.25
C ASN A 147 12.02 7.02 13.34
N ASP A 148 12.02 6.05 12.41
CA ASP A 148 13.17 5.76 11.55
C ASP A 148 13.44 6.88 10.54
N LEU A 149 12.46 7.65 10.09
CA LEU A 149 12.68 8.72 9.11
C LEU A 149 13.52 9.87 9.70
N GLU A 150 13.27 10.24 10.95
CA GLU A 150 14.09 11.20 11.70
C GLU A 150 15.48 10.62 12.00
N ARG A 151 15.56 9.32 12.30
CA ARG A 151 16.83 8.62 12.51
C ARG A 151 17.68 8.58 11.24
N TYR A 152 17.06 8.32 10.09
CA TYR A 152 17.70 8.29 8.78
C TYR A 152 18.16 9.69 8.34
N ARG A 153 17.31 10.70 8.53
CA ARG A 153 17.65 12.12 8.30
C ARG A 153 18.82 12.56 9.17
N ALA A 154 18.81 12.23 10.46
CA ALA A 154 19.91 12.54 11.37
C ALA A 154 21.21 11.83 10.95
N ALA A 155 21.13 10.57 10.51
CA ALA A 155 22.29 9.80 10.05
C ALA A 155 22.90 10.38 8.77
N ILE A 156 22.08 10.67 7.75
CA ILE A 156 22.54 11.26 6.48
C ILE A 156 23.12 12.65 6.72
N THR A 157 22.44 13.50 7.49
CA THR A 157 22.88 14.88 7.76
C THR A 157 24.20 14.89 8.54
N LYS A 158 24.35 13.98 9.51
CA LYS A 158 25.59 13.85 10.29
C LYS A 158 26.76 13.39 9.41
N ASP A 159 26.54 12.44 8.52
CA ASP A 159 27.57 11.95 7.61
C ASP A 159 27.97 13.00 6.56
N PHE A 160 26.98 13.69 5.98
CA PHE A 160 27.19 14.84 5.09
C PHE A 160 28.01 15.95 5.78
N MET A 161 27.62 16.36 6.99
CA MET A 161 28.33 17.40 7.76
C MET A 161 29.75 17.00 8.18
N LYS A 162 30.00 15.70 8.36
CA LYS A 162 31.34 15.17 8.67
C LYS A 162 32.25 15.22 7.45
N ASN A 163 31.70 14.98 6.25
CA ASN A 163 32.43 15.04 4.99
C ASN A 163 32.59 16.48 4.46
N ALA A 164 31.71 17.41 4.84
CA ALA A 164 31.81 18.84 4.48
C ALA A 164 32.82 19.64 5.33
N ARG A 165 33.40 19.02 6.38
CA ARG A 165 34.42 19.64 7.26
C ARG A 165 35.86 19.21 6.92
N ARG A 166 36.07 18.58 5.76
CA ARG A 166 37.40 18.28 5.21
C ARG A 166 37.77 19.25 4.10
#